data_AF-A0A4S3JQD4-F1
#
_entry.id   AF-A0A4S3JQD4-F1
#
_cell.length_a   1.000
_cell.length_b   1.000
_cell.length_c   1.000
_cell.angle_alpha   90.00
_cell.angle_beta   90.00
_cell.angle_gamma   90.00
#
_symmetry.space_group_name_H-M   'P 1'
#
loop_
_entity.id
_entity.type
_entity.pdbx_description
1 polymer ?
#
loop_
_entity_poly.entity_id
_entity_poly.type
_entity_poly.pdbx_seq_one_letter_code
_entity_poly.pdbx_strand_id
1 'polypeptide(L)'
;MSIGHNILTHKLQALLDNRRHQGRLLYHPLPTTLMGTVDFGSNDTLGLSSSGLLSAAFLRELERHPTFTVGSTSSRAVEGGRQYLLDLEDDLAKFHGAATGLFVHSGYSANVAIWSTLPQPGDFVVYDELVHASIHDGLRQCRATSRAFRHNDCAALKRQLEEIRDQDEGVAHGRQVVFIAIESFYSMDGDMAPLHSIITAAREALPAGNYLVSHPTAHLWQGPGLHGR
;
A
#
# COMPACT_ATOMS: atom_id res chain seq x y z
N MET A 1 -15.71 -11.57 -38.44
CA MET A 1 -15.36 -10.71 -37.28
C MET A 1 -15.79 -9.28 -37.59
N SER A 2 -16.25 -8.52 -36.60
CA SER A 2 -16.67 -7.12 -36.81
C SER A 2 -15.47 -6.21 -37.11
N ILE A 3 -15.71 -5.07 -37.77
CA ILE A 3 -14.68 -4.03 -38.00
C ILE A 3 -14.01 -3.62 -36.68
N GLY A 4 -14.80 -3.49 -35.60
CA GLY A 4 -14.31 -3.18 -34.26
C GLY A 4 -13.34 -4.23 -33.70
N HIS A 5 -13.63 -5.52 -33.90
CA HIS A 5 -12.72 -6.59 -33.49
C HIS A 5 -11.36 -6.48 -34.19
N ASN A 6 -11.36 -6.26 -35.51
CA ASN A 6 -10.11 -6.14 -36.29
C ASN A 6 -9.27 -4.95 -35.83
N ILE A 7 -9.90 -3.80 -35.56
CA ILE A 7 -9.22 -2.60 -35.06
C ILE A 7 -8.61 -2.87 -33.68
N LEU A 8 -9.38 -3.47 -32.76
CA LEU A 8 -8.89 -3.79 -31.41
C LEU A 8 -7.70 -4.75 -31.47
N THR A 9 -7.82 -5.85 -32.21
CA THR A 9 -6.76 -6.85 -32.35
C THR A 9 -5.48 -6.23 -32.93
N HIS A 10 -5.59 -5.40 -33.97
CA HIS A 10 -4.43 -4.72 -34.54
C HIS A 10 -3.74 -3.79 -33.53
N LYS A 11 -4.52 -3.01 -32.75
CA LYS A 11 -3.98 -2.14 -31.70
C LYS A 11 -3.28 -2.93 -30.59
N LEU A 12 -3.90 -4.00 -30.11
CA LEU A 12 -3.31 -4.86 -29.06
C LEU A 12 -2.03 -5.54 -29.55
N GLN A 13 -2.01 -6.00 -30.81
CA GLN A 13 -0.81 -6.58 -31.40
C GLN A 13 0.33 -5.56 -31.50
N ALA A 14 0.04 -4.34 -31.97
CA ALA A 14 1.03 -3.27 -32.03
C ALA A 14 1.60 -2.92 -30.64
N LEU A 15 0.77 -2.92 -29.59
CA LEU A 15 1.22 -2.73 -28.21
C LEU A 15 2.14 -3.86 -27.74
N LEU A 16 1.79 -5.12 -28.02
CA LEU A 16 2.62 -6.29 -27.69
C LEU A 16 3.95 -6.25 -28.44
N ASP A 17 3.93 -5.94 -29.73
CA ASP A 17 5.13 -5.83 -30.54
C ASP A 17 6.03 -4.72 -30.02
N ASN A 18 5.49 -3.55 -29.68
CA ASN A 18 6.28 -2.47 -29.07
C ASN A 18 6.94 -2.92 -27.76
N ARG A 19 6.20 -3.59 -26.86
CA ARG A 19 6.77 -4.14 -25.62
C ARG A 19 7.87 -5.17 -25.90
N ARG A 20 7.70 -6.02 -26.91
CA ARG A 20 8.71 -7.00 -27.33
C ARG A 20 9.98 -6.31 -27.84
N HIS A 21 9.85 -5.31 -28.71
CA HIS A 21 10.99 -4.55 -29.23
C HIS A 21 11.77 -3.81 -28.14
N GLN A 22 11.08 -3.35 -27.09
CA GLN A 22 11.70 -2.69 -25.94
C GLN A 22 12.24 -3.65 -24.88
N GLY A 23 12.10 -4.97 -25.06
CA GLY A 23 12.47 -5.95 -24.04
C GLY A 23 11.62 -5.89 -22.77
N ARG A 24 10.43 -5.29 -22.83
CA ARG A 24 9.49 -5.10 -21.71
C ARG A 24 8.31 -6.08 -21.74
N LEU A 25 8.32 -7.03 -22.67
CA LEU A 25 7.30 -8.07 -22.73
C LEU A 25 7.63 -9.12 -21.66
N LEU A 26 6.75 -9.25 -20.68
CA LEU A 26 6.91 -10.21 -19.59
C LEU A 26 6.44 -11.60 -20.03
N TYR A 27 7.27 -12.59 -19.75
CA TYR A 27 6.93 -14.01 -19.92
C TYR A 27 7.02 -14.66 -18.54
N HIS A 28 5.90 -15.21 -18.07
CA HIS A 28 5.90 -15.96 -16.82
C HIS A 28 6.43 -17.38 -17.09
N PRO A 29 7.47 -17.84 -16.38
CA PRO A 29 7.94 -19.21 -16.51
C PRO A 29 6.84 -20.18 -16.08
N LEU A 30 6.78 -21.34 -16.74
CA LEU A 30 5.86 -22.39 -16.32
C LEU A 30 6.30 -22.93 -14.94
N PRO A 31 5.36 -23.35 -14.07
CA PRO A 31 5.72 -23.93 -12.77
C PRO A 31 6.71 -25.08 -12.88
N THR A 32 6.59 -25.89 -13.95
CA THR A 32 7.51 -27.00 -14.23
C THR A 32 8.93 -26.56 -14.51
N THR A 33 9.12 -25.36 -15.09
CA THR A 33 10.44 -24.78 -15.35
C THR A 33 11.13 -24.33 -14.07
N LEU A 34 10.36 -24.01 -13.03
CA LEU A 34 10.88 -23.57 -11.73
C LEU A 34 11.14 -24.74 -10.77
N MET A 35 10.66 -25.95 -11.08
CA MET A 35 10.85 -27.11 -10.20
C MET A 35 12.34 -27.44 -10.02
N GLY A 36 12.77 -27.59 -8.78
CA GLY A 36 14.16 -27.91 -8.43
C GLY A 36 15.13 -26.72 -8.46
N THR A 37 14.63 -25.51 -8.76
CA THR A 37 15.42 -24.28 -8.63
C THR A 37 15.38 -23.75 -7.19
N VAL A 38 16.36 -22.92 -6.84
CA VAL A 38 16.38 -22.17 -5.57
C VAL A 38 15.62 -20.87 -5.77
N ASP A 39 14.70 -20.56 -4.86
CA ASP A 39 13.88 -19.35 -4.90
C ASP A 39 14.62 -18.15 -4.31
N PHE A 40 14.91 -17.16 -5.14
CA PHE A 40 15.47 -15.85 -4.77
C PHE A 40 14.52 -14.69 -5.14
N GLY A 41 13.31 -14.98 -5.61
CA GLY A 41 12.38 -13.97 -6.14
C GLY A 41 11.11 -13.80 -5.31
N SER A 42 10.85 -14.69 -4.35
CA SER A 42 9.66 -14.62 -3.50
C SER A 42 9.76 -13.58 -2.39
N ASN A 43 8.59 -13.05 -2.02
CA ASN A 43 8.40 -12.19 -0.85
C ASN A 43 8.08 -12.98 0.43
N ASP A 44 8.20 -14.32 0.43
CA ASP A 44 8.08 -15.19 1.62
C ASP A 44 9.32 -15.07 2.52
N THR A 45 9.60 -13.87 3.00
CA THR A 45 10.85 -13.50 3.69
C THR A 45 11.10 -14.29 4.99
N LEU A 46 10.04 -14.80 5.63
CA LEU A 46 10.11 -15.65 6.83
C LEU A 46 10.01 -17.15 6.52
N GLY A 47 9.81 -17.52 5.25
CA GLY A 47 9.59 -18.91 4.87
C GLY A 47 8.30 -19.51 5.47
N LEU A 48 7.30 -18.70 5.83
CA LEU A 48 6.08 -19.21 6.50
C LEU A 48 5.24 -20.05 5.55
N SER A 49 5.21 -19.67 4.27
CA SER A 49 4.52 -20.44 3.24
C SER A 49 5.30 -21.72 2.91
N SER A 50 6.60 -21.58 2.65
CA SER A 50 7.47 -22.69 2.23
C SER A 50 7.79 -23.71 3.34
N SER A 51 7.78 -23.32 4.61
CA SER A 51 8.03 -24.22 5.75
C SER A 51 6.88 -25.19 6.07
N GLY A 52 5.68 -24.95 5.53
CA GLY A 52 4.48 -25.73 5.84
C GLY A 52 3.87 -25.44 7.22
N LEU A 53 4.50 -24.59 8.05
CA LEU A 53 3.98 -24.18 9.35
C LEU A 53 2.62 -23.49 9.22
N LEU A 54 2.48 -22.60 8.24
CA LEU A 54 1.22 -21.90 7.97
C LEU A 54 0.12 -22.87 7.52
N SER A 55 0.45 -23.82 6.65
CA SER A 55 -0.49 -24.86 6.19
C SER A 55 -0.99 -25.72 7.35
N ALA A 56 -0.10 -26.15 8.24
CA ALA A 56 -0.47 -26.93 9.42
C ALA A 56 -1.30 -26.12 10.43
N ALA A 57 -1.04 -24.81 10.58
CA ALA A 57 -1.87 -23.92 11.39
C ALA A 57 -3.27 -23.74 10.80
N PHE A 58 -3.35 -23.49 9.49
CA PHE A 58 -4.61 -23.33 8.77
C PHE A 58 -5.53 -24.56 8.89
N LEU A 59 -4.98 -25.77 8.68
CA LEU A 59 -5.76 -27.01 8.80
C LEU A 59 -6.32 -27.22 10.21
N ARG A 60 -5.51 -26.98 11.25
CA ARG A 60 -5.96 -27.06 12.65
C ARG A 60 -7.06 -26.05 12.97
N GLU A 61 -6.98 -24.87 12.38
CA GLU A 61 -8.01 -23.84 12.58
C GLU A 61 -9.33 -24.23 11.90
N LEU A 62 -9.28 -24.83 10.71
CA LEU A 62 -10.48 -25.39 10.08
C LEU A 62 -11.11 -26.52 10.92
N GLU A 63 -10.30 -27.40 11.51
CA GLU A 63 -10.79 -28.45 12.41
C GLU A 63 -11.55 -27.89 13.63
N ARG A 64 -11.12 -26.72 14.15
CA ARG A 64 -11.78 -26.02 15.26
C ARG A 64 -13.10 -25.35 14.85
N HIS A 65 -13.26 -25.05 13.56
CA HIS A 65 -14.43 -24.36 13.01
C HIS A 65 -15.16 -25.24 11.98
N PRO A 66 -15.79 -26.36 12.39
CA PRO A 66 -16.39 -27.34 11.46
C PRO A 66 -17.58 -26.78 10.65
N THR A 67 -18.17 -25.67 11.09
CA THR A 67 -19.26 -24.97 10.37
C THR A 67 -18.75 -23.87 9.44
N PHE A 68 -17.43 -23.71 9.31
CA PHE A 68 -16.85 -22.70 8.42
C PHE A 68 -17.20 -23.02 6.96
N THR A 69 -17.72 -22.02 6.26
CA THR A 69 -17.98 -22.10 4.82
C THR A 69 -16.99 -21.23 4.06
N VAL A 70 -16.45 -21.75 2.95
CA VAL A 70 -15.52 -21.01 2.10
C VAL A 70 -16.28 -19.92 1.32
N GLY A 71 -15.81 -18.68 1.46
CA GLY A 71 -16.34 -17.50 0.75
C GLY A 71 -17.43 -16.75 1.52
N SER A 72 -17.42 -15.42 1.47
CA SER A 72 -18.36 -14.56 2.22
C SER A 72 -19.74 -14.40 1.58
N THR A 73 -19.95 -14.93 0.36
CA THR A 73 -21.16 -14.83 -0.47
C THR A 73 -21.67 -13.43 -0.82
N SER A 74 -21.18 -12.38 -0.16
CA SER A 74 -21.48 -10.98 -0.43
C SER A 74 -20.33 -10.08 0.05
N SER A 75 -20.41 -8.78 -0.26
CA SER A 75 -19.47 -7.78 0.26
C SER A 75 -19.76 -7.49 1.73
N ARG A 76 -18.77 -6.92 2.44
CA ARG A 76 -18.92 -6.54 3.84
C ARG A 76 -20.04 -5.52 4.06
N ALA A 77 -20.27 -4.63 3.10
CA ALA A 77 -21.29 -3.57 3.20
C ALA A 77 -22.73 -4.10 3.16
N VAL A 78 -22.92 -5.38 2.80
CA VAL A 78 -24.24 -6.00 2.67
C VAL A 78 -24.36 -7.14 3.69
N GLU A 79 -24.00 -8.37 3.31
CA GLU A 79 -24.19 -9.57 4.15
C GLU A 79 -22.91 -10.41 4.28
N GLY A 80 -21.77 -9.92 3.80
CA GLY A 80 -20.50 -10.64 3.81
C GLY A 80 -19.73 -10.59 5.13
N GLY A 81 -20.24 -9.87 6.13
CA GLY A 81 -19.60 -9.75 7.44
C GLY A 81 -19.65 -11.07 8.23
N ARG A 82 -18.52 -11.44 8.85
CA ARG A 82 -18.42 -12.64 9.70
C ARG A 82 -17.73 -12.28 11.02
N GLN A 83 -18.13 -12.92 12.11
CA GLN A 83 -17.51 -12.69 13.42
C GLN A 83 -16.00 -12.93 13.38
N TYR A 84 -15.56 -14.01 12.72
CA TYR A 84 -14.14 -14.32 12.55
C TYR A 84 -13.33 -13.19 11.89
N LEU A 85 -13.93 -12.41 10.99
CA LEU A 85 -13.27 -11.24 10.39
C LEU A 85 -13.12 -10.10 11.40
N LEU A 86 -14.12 -9.88 12.25
CA LEU A 86 -14.07 -8.86 13.30
C LEU A 86 -13.03 -9.21 14.36
N ASP A 87 -12.97 -10.49 14.75
CA ASP A 87 -11.97 -10.99 15.71
C ASP A 87 -10.55 -10.81 15.15
N LEU A 88 -10.35 -11.12 13.85
CA LEU A 88 -9.09 -10.87 13.16
C LEU A 88 -8.72 -9.37 13.14
N GLU A 89 -9.67 -8.48 12.90
CA GLU A 89 -9.43 -7.03 12.92
C GLU A 89 -9.05 -6.51 14.31
N ASP A 90 -9.67 -7.04 15.36
CA ASP A 90 -9.34 -6.73 16.75
C ASP A 90 -7.93 -7.23 17.11
N ASP A 91 -7.58 -8.45 16.70
CA ASP A 91 -6.24 -9.00 16.90
C ASP A 91 -5.18 -8.21 16.13
N LEU A 92 -5.46 -7.79 14.89
CA LEU A 92 -4.59 -6.90 14.11
C LEU A 92 -4.42 -5.54 14.79
N ALA A 93 -5.50 -4.95 15.30
CA ALA A 93 -5.45 -3.68 16.03
C ALA A 93 -4.56 -3.78 17.27
N LYS A 94 -4.75 -4.82 18.10
CA LYS A 94 -3.91 -5.11 19.27
C LYS A 94 -2.46 -5.37 18.90
N PHE A 95 -2.22 -6.12 17.82
CA PHE A 95 -0.87 -6.42 17.34
C PHE A 95 -0.13 -5.15 16.93
N HIS A 96 -0.81 -4.20 16.28
CA HIS A 96 -0.21 -2.92 15.86
C HIS A 96 -0.31 -1.80 16.91
N GLY A 97 -0.96 -2.05 18.06
CA GLY A 97 -1.22 -1.01 19.06
C GLY A 97 -2.14 0.11 18.55
N ALA A 98 -3.00 -0.19 17.58
CA ALA A 98 -3.96 0.73 17.00
C ALA A 98 -5.32 0.63 17.73
N ALA A 99 -6.14 1.69 17.63
CA ALA A 99 -7.48 1.69 18.22
C ALA A 99 -8.45 0.74 17.49
N THR A 100 -8.28 0.57 16.17
CA THR A 100 -9.10 -0.29 15.32
C THR A 100 -8.25 -0.87 14.18
N GLY A 101 -8.73 -1.96 13.58
CA GLY A 101 -8.16 -2.59 12.40
C GLY A 101 -9.20 -2.73 11.29
N LEU A 102 -8.75 -2.74 10.04
CA LEU A 102 -9.61 -2.97 8.88
C LEU A 102 -8.94 -3.97 7.94
N PHE A 103 -9.59 -5.11 7.73
CA PHE A 103 -9.12 -6.13 6.81
C PHE A 103 -9.63 -5.88 5.39
N VAL A 104 -8.73 -5.94 4.42
CA VAL A 104 -9.03 -5.79 2.99
C VAL A 104 -8.30 -6.85 2.18
N HIS A 105 -8.74 -7.05 0.93
CA HIS A 105 -8.26 -8.15 0.07
C HIS A 105 -6.76 -8.13 -0.24
N SER A 106 -6.13 -6.95 -0.23
CA SER A 106 -4.69 -6.81 -0.48
C SER A 106 -4.16 -5.49 0.06
N GLY A 107 -2.85 -5.40 0.29
CA GLY A 107 -2.18 -4.13 0.61
C GLY A 107 -2.34 -3.08 -0.50
N TYR A 108 -2.43 -3.51 -1.76
CA TYR A 108 -2.75 -2.61 -2.87
C TYR A 108 -4.13 -1.95 -2.69
N SER A 109 -5.16 -2.77 -2.40
CA SER A 109 -6.52 -2.27 -2.15
C SER A 109 -6.58 -1.36 -0.92
N ALA A 110 -5.80 -1.67 0.13
CA ALA A 110 -5.69 -0.83 1.33
C ALA A 110 -5.19 0.58 0.98
N ASN A 111 -4.08 0.67 0.26
CA ASN A 111 -3.49 1.94 -0.16
C ASN A 111 -4.44 2.73 -1.06
N VAL A 112 -5.04 2.09 -2.08
CA VAL A 112 -6.00 2.76 -2.96
C VAL A 112 -7.17 3.32 -2.15
N ALA A 113 -7.73 2.54 -1.22
CA ALA A 113 -8.83 2.98 -0.37
C ALA A 113 -8.44 4.18 0.49
N ILE A 114 -7.31 4.12 1.20
CA ILE A 114 -6.81 5.21 2.06
C ILE A 114 -6.68 6.51 1.26
N TRP A 115 -5.94 6.47 0.14
CA TRP A 115 -5.58 7.69 -0.59
C TRP A 115 -6.70 8.24 -1.46
N SER A 116 -7.65 7.41 -1.89
CA SER A 116 -8.82 7.88 -2.65
C SER A 116 -9.94 8.40 -1.76
N THR A 117 -9.98 8.02 -0.47
CA THR A 117 -11.13 8.31 0.40
C THR A 117 -10.84 9.18 1.59
N LEU A 118 -9.67 9.10 2.25
CA LEU A 118 -9.42 9.86 3.47
C LEU A 118 -9.16 11.34 3.19
N PRO A 119 -8.22 11.73 2.29
CA PRO A 119 -8.01 13.13 1.98
C PRO A 119 -9.25 13.75 1.34
N GLN A 120 -9.73 14.87 1.89
CA GLN A 120 -10.92 15.57 1.42
C GLN A 120 -10.58 16.80 0.58
N PRO A 121 -11.55 17.37 -0.18
CA PRO A 121 -11.36 18.65 -0.83
C PRO A 121 -10.90 19.72 0.18
N GLY A 122 -9.83 20.44 -0.16
CA GLY A 122 -9.17 21.40 0.71
C GLY A 122 -7.94 20.83 1.41
N ASP A 123 -7.87 19.52 1.65
CA ASP A 123 -6.65 18.92 2.20
C ASP A 123 -5.53 18.86 1.15
N PHE A 124 -4.32 18.54 1.62
CA PHE A 124 -3.16 18.30 0.78
C PHE A 124 -2.56 16.91 1.03
N VAL A 125 -1.98 16.32 -0.01
CA VAL A 125 -1.14 15.13 0.11
C VAL A 125 0.27 15.46 -0.40
N VAL A 126 1.27 15.26 0.43
CA VAL A 126 2.68 15.36 0.04
C VAL A 126 3.28 13.95 0.06
N TYR A 127 3.76 13.45 -1.07
CA TYR A 127 4.17 12.05 -1.20
C TYR A 127 5.59 11.90 -1.76
N ASP A 128 6.30 10.88 -1.29
CA ASP A 128 7.62 10.52 -1.82
C ASP A 128 7.46 10.02 -3.27
N GLU A 129 8.29 10.49 -4.19
CA GLU A 129 8.16 10.16 -5.62
C GLU A 129 8.28 8.66 -5.95
N LEU A 130 8.85 7.85 -5.04
CA LEU A 130 9.02 6.40 -5.20
C LEU A 130 8.04 5.56 -4.37
N VAL A 131 6.98 6.16 -3.81
CA VAL A 131 5.91 5.37 -3.16
C VAL A 131 5.30 4.33 -4.11
N HIS A 132 4.82 3.24 -3.51
CA HIS A 132 4.28 2.10 -4.22
C HIS A 132 3.19 2.50 -5.21
N ALA A 133 3.13 1.79 -6.35
CA ALA A 133 2.15 2.06 -7.42
C ALA A 133 0.70 2.15 -6.92
N SER A 134 0.34 1.39 -5.88
CA SER A 134 -0.99 1.47 -5.25
C SER A 134 -1.31 2.82 -4.63
N ILE A 135 -0.31 3.52 -4.08
CA ILE A 135 -0.48 4.87 -3.53
C ILE A 135 -0.74 5.83 -4.70
N HIS A 136 0.07 5.77 -5.76
CA HIS A 136 -0.18 6.55 -6.98
C HIS A 136 -1.58 6.33 -7.55
N ASP A 137 -2.07 5.09 -7.60
CA ASP A 137 -3.40 4.77 -8.10
C ASP A 137 -4.53 5.27 -7.19
N GLY A 138 -4.31 5.29 -5.87
CA GLY A 138 -5.22 5.96 -4.93
C GLY A 138 -5.23 7.48 -5.12
N LEU A 139 -4.06 8.09 -5.29
CA LEU A 139 -3.92 9.55 -5.52
C LEU A 139 -4.55 10.01 -6.83
N ARG A 140 -4.58 9.16 -7.87
CA ARG A 140 -5.30 9.47 -9.12
C ARG A 140 -6.81 9.66 -8.92
N GLN A 141 -7.38 9.05 -7.87
CA GLN A 141 -8.80 9.17 -7.51
C GLN A 141 -9.02 10.13 -6.32
N CYS A 142 -7.93 10.68 -5.76
CA CYS A 142 -7.95 11.58 -4.63
C CYS A 142 -8.57 12.93 -5.02
N ARG A 143 -9.32 13.53 -4.09
CA ARG A 143 -9.92 14.87 -4.27
C ARG A 143 -9.10 15.99 -3.66
N ALA A 144 -8.11 15.67 -2.83
CA ALA A 144 -7.15 16.60 -2.25
C ALA A 144 -6.05 16.96 -3.28
N THR A 145 -5.38 18.09 -3.06
CA THR A 145 -4.26 18.50 -3.91
C THR A 145 -3.01 17.71 -3.54
N SER A 146 -2.42 16.99 -4.50
CA SER A 146 -1.23 16.17 -4.25
C SER A 146 0.05 16.80 -4.81
N ARG A 147 1.16 16.78 -4.06
CA ARG A 147 2.50 17.21 -4.49
C ARG A 147 3.53 16.12 -4.20
N ALA A 148 4.38 15.82 -5.17
CA ALA A 148 5.51 14.91 -4.97
C ALA A 148 6.69 15.66 -4.32
N PHE A 149 7.47 14.97 -3.49
CA PHE A 149 8.82 15.42 -3.11
C PHE A 149 9.85 14.38 -3.51
N ARG A 150 11.09 14.83 -3.69
CA ARG A 150 12.20 13.98 -4.09
C ARG A 150 12.43 12.87 -3.06
N HIS A 151 12.73 11.67 -3.55
CA HIS A 151 12.88 10.49 -2.72
C HIS A 151 13.80 10.70 -1.50
N ASN A 152 13.27 10.40 -0.31
CA ASN A 152 13.94 10.51 0.98
C ASN A 152 14.57 11.89 1.31
N ASP A 153 14.22 12.94 0.54
CA ASP A 153 14.74 14.30 0.73
C ASP A 153 13.87 15.08 1.72
N CYS A 154 14.26 15.05 2.99
CA CYS A 154 13.59 15.77 4.07
C CYS A 154 13.53 17.29 3.85
N ALA A 155 14.51 17.86 3.14
CA ALA A 155 14.51 19.30 2.84
C ALA A 155 13.50 19.62 1.73
N ALA A 156 13.36 18.75 0.72
CA ALA A 156 12.31 18.87 -0.29
C ALA A 156 10.92 18.72 0.33
N LEU A 157 10.72 17.74 1.21
CA LEU A 157 9.48 17.60 1.97
C LEU A 157 9.17 18.89 2.74
N LYS A 158 10.13 19.38 3.54
CA LYS A 158 9.96 20.60 4.35
C LYS A 158 9.53 21.79 3.50
N ARG A 159 10.21 22.03 2.37
CA ARG A 159 9.87 23.11 1.43
C ARG A 159 8.43 22.98 0.92
N GLN A 160 8.00 21.77 0.51
CA GLN A 160 6.63 21.56 0.05
C GLN A 160 5.59 21.87 1.13
N LEU A 161 5.86 21.47 2.39
CA LEU A 161 4.96 21.73 3.51
C LEU A 161 4.90 23.22 3.87
N GLU A 162 6.04 23.92 3.88
CA GLU A 162 6.11 25.37 4.11
C GLU A 162 5.39 26.14 3.00
N GLU A 163 5.60 25.77 1.74
CA GLU A 163 4.89 26.39 0.61
C GLU A 163 3.38 26.19 0.70
N ILE A 164 2.90 25.01 1.08
CA ILE A 164 1.46 24.74 1.29
C ILE A 164 0.93 25.61 2.42
N ARG A 165 1.62 25.65 3.57
CA ARG A 165 1.24 26.47 4.72
C ARG A 165 1.15 27.94 4.35
N ASP A 166 2.15 28.47 3.64
CA ASP A 166 2.23 29.89 3.33
C ASP A 166 1.20 30.32 2.26
N GLN A 167 0.69 29.37 1.47
CA GLN A 167 -0.29 29.62 0.41
C GLN A 167 -1.74 29.31 0.83
N ASP A 168 -1.95 28.47 1.84
CA ASP A 168 -3.28 28.05 2.29
C ASP A 168 -3.54 28.42 3.76
N GLU A 169 -4.41 29.41 3.93
CA GLU A 169 -4.89 29.91 5.22
C GLU A 169 -5.60 28.85 6.08
N GLY A 170 -6.14 27.80 5.47
CA GLY A 170 -6.72 26.65 6.13
C GLY A 170 -5.63 25.78 6.77
N VAL A 171 -4.57 25.49 6.03
CA VAL A 171 -3.41 24.76 6.57
C VAL A 171 -2.65 25.59 7.61
N ALA A 172 -2.38 26.88 7.36
CA ALA A 172 -1.67 27.76 8.29
C ALA A 172 -2.33 27.84 9.68
N HIS A 173 -3.66 27.82 9.71
CA HIS A 173 -4.45 27.94 10.93
C HIS A 173 -4.99 26.59 11.44
N GLY A 174 -4.52 25.46 10.93
CA GLY A 174 -4.89 24.13 11.43
C GLY A 174 -6.33 23.70 11.11
N ARG A 175 -6.98 24.30 10.12
CA ARG A 175 -8.35 23.99 9.69
C ARG A 175 -8.42 22.92 8.59
N GLN A 176 -7.30 22.62 7.95
CA GLN A 176 -7.15 21.58 6.93
C GLN A 176 -5.98 20.67 7.29
N VAL A 177 -5.95 19.45 6.75
CA VAL A 177 -4.92 18.46 7.07
C VAL A 177 -3.97 18.28 5.91
N VAL A 178 -2.68 18.12 6.22
CA VAL A 178 -1.67 17.69 5.24
C VAL A 178 -1.29 16.24 5.51
N PHE A 179 -1.59 15.37 4.56
CA PHE A 179 -1.17 13.97 4.59
C PHE A 179 0.22 13.82 3.99
N ILE A 180 1.08 13.05 4.65
CA ILE A 180 2.44 12.74 4.20
C ILE A 180 2.52 11.26 3.89
N ALA A 181 2.74 10.90 2.62
CA ALA A 181 2.81 9.52 2.16
C ALA A 181 4.25 9.12 1.87
N ILE A 182 4.74 8.09 2.58
CA ILE A 182 6.08 7.51 2.39
C ILE A 182 5.97 5.98 2.49
N GLU A 183 7.02 5.25 2.15
CA GLU A 183 7.17 3.85 2.57
C GLU A 183 8.21 3.73 3.67
N SER A 184 8.00 2.83 4.63
CA SER A 184 9.04 2.56 5.63
C SER A 184 10.24 1.85 5.01
N PHE A 185 10.00 1.00 4.01
CA PHE A 185 11.00 0.28 3.23
C PHE A 185 10.52 0.23 1.78
N TYR A 186 11.34 0.76 0.88
CA TYR A 186 11.03 0.80 -0.55
C TYR A 186 11.52 -0.49 -1.20
N SER A 187 10.60 -1.33 -1.66
CA SER A 187 10.94 -2.69 -2.11
C SER A 187 11.81 -2.76 -3.36
N MET A 188 11.76 -1.73 -4.20
CA MET A 188 12.51 -1.72 -5.46
C MET A 188 13.99 -1.39 -5.26
N ASP A 189 14.29 -0.42 -4.39
CA ASP A 189 15.65 0.05 -4.13
C ASP A 189 16.25 -0.51 -2.84
N GLY A 190 15.42 -1.07 -1.96
CA GLY A 190 15.82 -1.75 -0.74
C GLY A 190 16.26 -0.80 0.39
N ASP A 191 15.95 0.49 0.29
CA ASP A 191 16.30 1.50 1.26
C ASP A 191 15.11 1.86 2.18
N MET A 192 15.40 2.62 3.24
CA MET A 192 14.45 2.95 4.29
C MET A 192 14.23 4.45 4.39
N ALA A 193 12.98 4.85 4.65
CA ALA A 193 12.69 6.24 4.90
C ALA A 193 13.35 6.74 6.20
N PRO A 194 13.96 7.95 6.19
CA PRO A 194 14.49 8.59 7.39
C PRO A 194 13.35 9.14 8.26
N LEU A 195 12.56 8.24 8.85
CA LEU A 195 11.26 8.53 9.48
C LEU A 195 11.36 9.62 10.57
N HIS A 196 12.41 9.59 11.40
CA HIS A 196 12.62 10.61 12.43
C HIS A 196 12.82 12.01 11.83
N SER A 197 13.63 12.11 10.77
CA SER A 197 13.90 13.37 10.06
C SER A 197 12.66 13.87 9.34
N ILE A 198 11.85 12.98 8.77
CA ILE A 198 10.57 13.31 8.12
C ILE A 198 9.58 13.88 9.14
N ILE A 199 9.41 13.21 10.29
CA ILE A 199 8.52 13.70 11.36
C ILE A 199 9.00 15.04 11.90
N THR A 200 10.32 15.22 12.03
CA THR A 200 10.92 16.49 12.49
C THR A 200 10.66 17.61 11.48
N ALA A 201 10.91 17.36 10.20
CA ALA A 201 10.64 18.30 9.12
C ALA A 201 9.16 18.69 9.07
N ALA A 202 8.24 17.73 9.23
CA ALA A 202 6.80 17.99 9.26
C ALA A 202 6.39 18.86 10.45
N ARG A 203 6.92 18.57 11.64
CA ARG A 203 6.66 19.35 12.87
C ARG A 203 7.15 20.79 12.73
N GLU A 204 8.34 20.99 12.17
CA GLU A 204 8.91 22.33 11.97
C GLU A 204 8.14 23.12 10.91
N ALA A 205 7.74 22.47 9.81
CA ALA A 205 6.99 23.12 8.74
C ALA A 205 5.55 23.46 9.13
N LEU A 206 4.88 22.60 9.89
CA LEU A 206 3.46 22.70 10.26
C LEU A 206 3.31 22.79 11.79
N PRO A 207 3.59 23.97 12.40
CA PRO A 207 3.59 24.13 13.86
C PRO A 207 2.20 23.96 14.50
N ALA A 208 1.12 24.08 13.71
CA ALA A 208 -0.24 23.80 14.16
C ALA A 208 -0.52 22.30 14.38
N GLY A 209 0.38 21.41 13.94
CA GLY A 209 0.28 19.96 14.16
C GLY A 209 -0.79 19.26 13.31
N ASN A 210 -1.31 19.92 12.28
CA ASN A 210 -2.36 19.46 11.38
C ASN A 210 -1.81 18.59 10.23
N TYR A 211 -1.03 17.57 10.57
CA TYR A 211 -0.48 16.62 9.59
C TYR A 211 -0.62 15.17 10.04
N LEU A 212 -0.73 14.27 9.05
CA LEU A 212 -0.77 12.83 9.27
C LEU A 212 0.31 12.16 8.41
N VAL A 213 1.17 11.36 9.04
CA VAL A 213 2.18 10.57 8.32
C VAL A 213 1.66 9.15 8.16
N SER A 214 1.57 8.68 6.92
CA SER A 214 1.21 7.30 6.59
C SER A 214 2.42 6.61 5.97
N HIS A 215 2.83 5.49 6.57
CA HIS A 215 3.94 4.67 6.10
C HIS A 215 3.54 3.18 6.03
N PRO A 216 3.32 2.60 4.83
CA PRO A 216 3.08 1.17 4.71
C PRO A 216 4.28 0.36 5.17
N THR A 217 4.02 -0.71 5.91
CA THR A 217 5.03 -1.64 6.44
C THR A 217 5.01 -2.99 5.71
N ALA A 218 4.42 -3.05 4.50
CA ALA A 218 4.23 -4.30 3.74
C ALA A 218 5.52 -5.11 3.55
N HIS A 219 6.66 -4.42 3.43
CA HIS A 219 7.99 -5.01 3.25
C HIS A 219 8.82 -5.06 4.54
N LEU A 220 8.27 -4.56 5.66
CA LEU A 220 8.95 -4.27 6.91
C LEU A 220 8.36 -5.01 8.11
N TRP A 221 7.65 -6.12 7.87
CA TRP A 221 7.21 -7.06 8.92
C TRP A 221 8.37 -7.58 9.81
N GLN A 222 9.62 -7.24 9.50
CA GLN A 222 10.85 -7.54 10.25
C GLN A 222 11.67 -6.27 10.60
N GLY A 223 11.02 -5.15 10.93
CA GLY A 223 11.74 -3.98 11.46
C GLY A 223 12.48 -4.28 12.78
N PRO A 224 13.50 -3.48 13.15
CA PRO A 224 14.38 -3.75 14.30
C PRO A 224 13.72 -3.67 15.69
N GLY A 225 12.41 -3.43 15.81
CA GLY A 225 11.72 -3.49 17.09
C GLY A 225 11.49 -4.93 17.56
N LEU A 226 11.53 -5.11 18.87
CA LEU A 226 11.08 -6.33 19.53
C LEU A 226 9.64 -6.64 19.06
N HIS A 227 9.47 -7.77 18.37
CA HIS A 227 8.22 -8.26 17.76
C HIS A 227 7.87 -7.76 16.34
N GLY A 228 8.81 -7.16 15.59
CA GLY A 228 8.53 -6.69 14.22
C GLY A 228 7.70 -5.40 14.19
N ARG A 229 7.85 -4.58 15.24
CA ARG A 229 7.24 -3.25 15.40
C ARG A 229 8.24 -2.14 15.10
#